data_AF-A0A953DTP3-F1
#
_entry.id   AF-A0A953DTP3-F1
#
_cell.length_a   1.000
_cell.length_b   1.000
_cell.length_c   1.000
_cell.angle_alpha   90.00
_cell.angle_beta   90.00
_cell.angle_gamma   90.00
#
_symmetry.space_group_name_H-M   'P 1'
#
loop_
_entity.id
_entity.type
_entity.pdbx_description
1 polymer ?
#
loop_
_entity_poly.entity_id
_entity_poly.type
_entity_poly.pdbx_seq_one_letter_code
_entity_poly.pdbx_strand_id
1 'polypeptide(L)' 'MPDEHRSFLISFEQRTPDWSLLGVDVAPEPPAVRWRQKNLDTLDGRTRNELVLRLEKVLQRQARG' A
#
# COMPACT_ATOMS: atom_id res chain seq x y z
N MET A 1 -1.96 -12.99 6.78
CA MET A 1 -2.06 -11.52 6.78
C MET A 1 -3.54 -11.15 6.78
N PRO A 2 -4.03 -10.35 7.73
CA PRO A 2 -5.43 -9.91 7.76
C PRO A 2 -5.85 -9.16 6.49
N ASP A 3 -7.12 -9.18 6.15
CA ASP A 3 -7.64 -8.47 4.98
C ASP A 3 -7.43 -6.95 5.08
N GLU A 4 -7.58 -6.38 6.27
CA GLU A 4 -7.34 -4.96 6.53
C GLU A 4 -5.91 -4.54 6.18
N HIS A 5 -4.91 -5.36 6.53
CA HIS A 5 -3.51 -5.08 6.19
C HIS A 5 -3.25 -5.15 4.68
N ARG A 6 -3.95 -6.05 3.96
CA ARG A 6 -3.85 -6.14 2.50
C ARG A 6 -4.46 -4.91 1.85
N SER A 7 -5.66 -4.53 2.28
CA SER A 7 -6.37 -3.33 1.84
C SER A 7 -5.54 -2.07 2.11
N PHE A 8 -4.89 -1.99 3.27
CA PHE A 8 -3.94 -0.93 3.58
C PHE A 8 -2.81 -0.86 2.54
N LEU A 9 -2.11 -1.97 2.30
CA LEU A 9 -0.99 -2.00 1.35
C LEU A 9 -1.40 -1.55 -0.06
N ILE A 10 -2.59 -1.97 -0.52
CA ILE A 10 -3.12 -1.52 -1.81
C ILE A 10 -3.38 -0.01 -1.81
N SER A 11 -4.11 0.51 -0.82
CA SER A 11 -4.43 1.94 -0.71
C SER A 11 -3.16 2.81 -0.62
N PHE A 12 -2.14 2.31 0.09
CA PHE A 12 -0.86 2.97 0.27
C PHE A 12 -0.09 3.08 -1.06
N GLU A 13 0.03 1.98 -1.81
CA GLU A 13 0.69 1.97 -3.12
C GLU A 13 -0.09 2.75 -4.20
N GLN A 14 -1.40 2.95 -4.00
CA GLN A 14 -2.23 3.83 -4.83
C GLN A 14 -2.03 5.33 -4.53
N ARG A 15 -1.30 5.70 -3.47
CA ARG A 15 -1.18 7.06 -2.91
C ARG A 15 -2.44 7.60 -2.24
N THR A 16 -3.32 6.71 -1.80
CA THR A 16 -4.51 7.06 -1.00
C THR A 16 -4.56 6.18 0.26
N PRO A 17 -3.49 6.20 1.10
CA PRO A 17 -3.39 5.28 2.22
C PRO A 17 -4.55 5.46 3.20
N ASP A 18 -5.29 4.39 3.43
CA ASP A 18 -6.30 4.33 4.46
C ASP A 18 -5.67 3.87 5.78
N TRP A 19 -5.18 4.84 6.55
CA TRP A 19 -4.50 4.62 7.83
C TRP A 19 -5.41 3.99 8.89
N SER A 20 -6.73 4.09 8.75
CA SER A 20 -7.68 3.47 9.69
C SER A 20 -7.54 1.95 9.73
N LEU A 21 -7.05 1.35 8.63
CA LEU A 21 -6.84 -0.08 8.47
C LEU A 21 -5.61 -0.63 9.20
N LEU A 22 -4.70 0.23 9.68
CA LEU A 22 -3.54 -0.21 10.46
C LEU A 22 -3.85 -0.38 11.96
N GLY A 23 -4.94 0.22 12.46
CA GLY A 23 -5.28 0.17 13.88
C GLY A 23 -4.24 0.81 14.81
N VAL A 24 -3.43 1.76 14.30
CA VAL A 24 -2.37 2.45 15.06
C VAL A 24 -2.42 3.96 14.83
N ASP A 25 -2.21 4.73 15.90
CA ASP A 25 -2.33 6.20 15.90
C ASP A 25 -1.14 6.96 15.28
N VAL A 26 -0.06 6.28 14.87
CA VAL A 26 1.23 6.90 14.49
C VAL A 26 1.49 6.97 12.99
N ALA A 27 0.45 6.91 12.16
CA ALA A 27 0.54 6.30 10.86
C ALA A 27 1.44 6.99 9.78
N PRO A 28 1.70 8.32 9.76
CA PRO A 28 2.66 8.89 8.80
C PRO A 28 3.98 9.41 9.42
N GLU A 29 4.24 9.21 10.71
CA GLU A 29 5.44 9.76 11.37
C GLU A 29 6.76 9.05 11.01
N PRO A 30 6.81 7.71 10.82
CA PRO A 30 8.08 7.03 10.59
C PRO A 30 8.81 7.52 9.33
N PRO A 31 10.12 7.81 9.41
CA PRO A 31 10.90 8.28 8.26
C PRO A 31 10.86 7.33 7.06
N ALA A 32 10.82 6.02 7.30
CA ALA A 32 10.73 5.00 6.25
C ALA A 32 9.41 5.10 5.47
N VAL A 33 8.31 5.35 6.17
CA VAL A 33 6.97 5.51 5.56
C VAL A 33 6.94 6.75 4.69
N ARG A 34 7.43 7.88 5.22
CA ARG A 34 7.53 9.15 4.47
C ARG A 34 8.42 9.02 3.23
N TRP A 35 9.56 8.33 3.35
CA TRP A 35 10.45 8.11 2.22
C TRP A 35 9.78 7.26 1.13
N ARG A 36 9.05 6.21 1.53
CA ARG A 36 8.30 5.39 0.57
C ARG A 36 7.22 6.21 -0.16
N GLN A 37 6.46 7.04 0.55
CA GLN A 37 5.46 7.92 -0.08
C GLN A 37 6.09 8.87 -1.10
N LYS A 38 7.23 9.49 -0.76
CA LYS A 38 7.98 10.34 -1.71
C LYS A 38 8.39 9.60 -2.98
N ASN A 39 8.80 8.34 -2.88
CA ASN A 39 9.14 7.54 -4.07
C ASN A 39 7.91 7.18 -4.90
N LEU A 40 6.75 6.98 -4.27
CA LEU A 40 5.51 6.74 -5.01
C LEU A 40 5.07 7.97 -5.79
N ASP A 41 5.40 9.18 -5.30
CA ASP A 41 5.11 10.43 -6.00
C ASP A 41 5.94 10.61 -7.28
N THR A 42 7.06 9.92 -7.43
CA THR A 42 7.87 9.96 -8.65
C THR A 42 7.35 9.02 -9.75
N LEU A 43 6.36 8.18 -9.47
CA LEU A 43 5.79 7.25 -10.45
C LEU A 43 4.71 7.91 -11.29
N ASP A 44 4.73 7.68 -12.60
CA ASP A 44 3.61 8.05 -13.45
C ASP A 44 2.38 7.15 -13.19
N GLY A 45 1.21 7.64 -13.60
CA GLY A 45 -0.05 6.96 -13.34
C GLY A 45 -0.14 5.55 -13.92
N ARG A 46 0.47 5.31 -15.09
CA ARG A 46 0.42 4.00 -15.76
C ARG A 46 1.28 3.00 -15.01
N THR A 47 2.55 3.33 -14.76
CA THR A 47 3.46 2.44 -14.02
C THR A 47 2.93 2.13 -12.63
N ARG A 48 2.37 3.12 -11.92
CA ARG A 48 1.73 2.88 -10.62
C ARG A 48 0.58 1.88 -10.73
N ASN A 49 -0.33 2.05 -11.69
CA ASN A 49 -1.46 1.14 -11.86
C ASN A 49 -1.00 -0.29 -12.17
N GLU A 50 0.02 -0.45 -13.02
CA GLU A 50 0.59 -1.77 -13.34
C GLU A 50 1.20 -2.46 -12.11
N LEU A 51 1.88 -1.71 -11.24
CA LEU A 51 2.46 -2.22 -9.99
C LEU A 51 1.37 -2.62 -8.98
N VAL A 52 0.33 -1.79 -8.82
CA VAL A 52 -0.80 -2.08 -7.93
C VAL A 52 -1.52 -3.36 -8.36
N LEU A 53 -1.82 -3.53 -9.65
CA LEU A 53 -2.45 -4.76 -10.18
C LEU A 53 -1.59 -6.02 -9.93
N ARG A 54 -0.26 -5.89 -10.00
CA ARG A 54 0.65 -7.00 -9.67
C ARG A 54 0.61 -7.32 -8.18
N LEU A 55 0.60 -6.30 -7.33
CA LEU A 55 0.52 -6.47 -5.89
C LEU A 55 -0.79 -7.16 -5.48
N GLU A 56 -1.93 -6.74 -6.01
CA GLU A 56 -3.24 -7.37 -5.76
C GLU A 56 -3.20 -8.87 -6.06
N LYS A 57 -2.63 -9.27 -7.20
CA LYS A 57 -2.50 -10.69 -7.58
C LYS A 57 -1.65 -11.48 -6.58
N VAL A 58 -0.56 -10.90 -6.08
CA VAL A 58 0.30 -11.56 -5.08
C VAL A 58 -0.45 -11.71 -3.75
N LEU A 59 -1.09 -10.64 -3.27
CA LEU A 59 -1.84 -10.66 -2.01
C LEU A 59 -3.04 -11.63 -2.07
N GLN A 60 -3.74 -11.71 -3.20
CA GLN A 60 -4.82 -12.68 -3.42
C GLN A 60 -4.30 -14.13 -3.39
N ARG A 61 -3.12 -14.41 -3.95
CA ARG A 61 -2.51 -15.75 -3.87
C ARG A 61 -2.16 -16.12 -2.43
N GLN A 62 -1.63 -15.16 -1.66
CA GLN A 62 -1.33 -15.34 -0.23
C GLN A 62 -2.57 -15.48 0.65
N ALA A 63 -3.76 -15.13 0.16
CA ALA A 63 -5.02 -15.31 0.88
C ALA A 63 -5.60 -16.72 0.74
N ARG A 64 -5.16 -17.48 -0.26
CA ARG A 64 -5.70 -18.80 -0.61
C ARG A 64 -4.83 -19.97 -0.15
N GLY A 65 -3.63 -19.71 0.35
CA GLY A 65 -2.71 -20.70 0.90
C GLY A 65 -2.57 -20.52 2.40
#